data_AF-A0A6B2XLT4-F1
#
_entry.id   AF-A0A6B2XLT4-F1
#
_cell.length_a   1.000
_cell.length_b   1.000
_cell.length_c   1.000
_cell.angle_alpha   90.00
_cell.angle_beta   90.00
_cell.angle_gamma   90.00
#
_symmetry.space_group_name_H-M   'P 1'
#
loop_
_entity.id
_entity.type
_entity.pdbx_description
1 polymer ?
#
loop_
_entity_poly.entity_id
_entity_poly.type
_entity_poly.pdbx_seq_one_letter_code
_entity_poly.pdbx_strand_id
1 'polypeptide(L)' 'MTIPQQNARPVTAVLGTKLGMTQLWDEAGRLVPVTVVAVGTNVVTQVRTADAD' A
#
# COMPACT_ATOMS: atom_id res chain seq x y z
N MET A 1 4.02 -0.27 -26.25
CA MET A 1 3.92 0.33 -24.91
C MET A 1 3.76 -0.81 -23.93
N THR A 2 4.87 -1.35 -23.42
CA THR A 2 4.87 -2.52 -22.53
C THR A 2 4.76 -2.01 -21.11
N ILE A 3 3.62 -2.26 -20.46
CA ILE A 3 3.44 -1.99 -19.04
C ILE A 3 4.37 -2.94 -18.29
N PRO A 4 5.29 -2.48 -17.42
CA PRO A 4 6.10 -3.37 -16.60
C PRO A 4 5.15 -4.17 -15.69
N GLN A 5 5.25 -5.50 -15.74
CA GLN A 5 4.50 -6.40 -14.88
C GLN A 5 4.91 -6.15 -13.42
N GLN A 6 4.08 -5.39 -12.71
CA GLN A 6 4.37 -4.97 -11.35
C GLN A 6 3.82 -6.04 -10.39
N ASN A 7 4.75 -6.80 -9.80
CA ASN A 7 4.60 -7.84 -8.76
C ASN A 7 4.14 -9.24 -9.22
N ALA A 8 5.11 -10.16 -9.29
CA ALA A 8 4.92 -11.59 -9.54
C ALA A 8 4.31 -12.38 -8.36
N ARG A 9 3.90 -11.71 -7.27
CA ARG A 9 3.29 -12.35 -6.10
C ARG A 9 1.96 -11.69 -5.77
N PRO A 10 0.84 -12.44 -5.70
CA PRO A 10 -0.40 -11.89 -5.18
C PRO A 10 -0.18 -11.54 -3.70
N VAL A 11 -0.38 -10.27 -3.36
CA VAL A 11 -0.30 -9.75 -1.99
C VAL A 11 -1.64 -9.12 -1.66
N THR A 12 -2.25 -9.53 -0.56
CA THR A 12 -3.44 -8.86 -0.03
C THR A 12 -3.02 -7.49 0.50
N ALA A 13 -3.70 -6.45 0.05
CA ALA A 13 -3.44 -5.07 0.43
C ALA A 13 -4.73 -4.37 0.90
N VAL A 14 -4.56 -3.19 1.50
CA VAL A 14 -5.65 -2.32 1.97
C VAL A 14 -5.63 -1.00 1.22
N LEU A 15 -6.79 -0.35 1.11
CA LEU A 15 -6.90 0.99 0.55
C LEU A 15 -6.93 2.01 1.69
N GLY A 16 -6.04 2.99 1.62
CA GLY A 16 -5.96 4.07 2.60
C GLY A 16 -5.88 5.44 1.94
N THR A 17 -6.28 6.46 2.70
CA THR A 17 -6.22 7.87 2.29
C THR A 17 -4.97 8.52 2.88
N LYS A 18 -4.17 9.16 2.03
CA LYS A 18 -3.05 9.98 2.48
C LYS A 18 -3.57 11.19 3.25
N LEU A 19 -3.19 11.32 4.52
CA LEU A 19 -3.53 12.47 5.34
C LEU A 19 -2.46 13.56 5.30
N GLY A 20 -1.19 13.16 5.20
CA GLY A 20 -0.08 14.11 5.23
C GLY A 20 1.26 13.45 5.49
N MET A 21 2.23 14.27 5.90
CA MET A 21 3.57 13.82 6.24
C MET A 21 3.94 14.32 7.64
N THR A 22 4.69 13.51 8.37
CA THR A 22 5.29 13.83 9.66
C THR A 22 6.69 13.20 9.72
N GLN A 23 7.33 13.22 10.88
CA GLN A 23 8.68 12.70 11.05
C GLN A 23 8.81 11.91 12.35
N LEU A 24 9.65 10.88 12.33
CA LEU A 24 10.00 10.04 13.47
C LEU A 24 11.52 9.98 13.62
N TRP A 25 12.00 9.70 14.83
CA TRP A 25 13.41 9.37 15.06
C TRP A 25 13.60 7.85 15.04
N ASP A 26 14.65 7.38 14.39
CA ASP A 26 15.04 5.96 14.45
C ASP A 26 16.06 5.68 15.57
N GLU A 27 16.42 4.41 15.75
CA GLU A 27 17.35 3.95 16.78
C GLU A 27 18.77 4.49 16.62
N ALA A 28 19.16 4.89 15.40
CA ALA A 28 20.45 5.51 15.10
C ALA A 28 20.43 7.03 15.30
N GLY A 29 19.33 7.60 15.79
CA GLY A 29 19.16 9.03 15.98
C GLY A 29 19.02 9.80 14.68
N ARG A 30 18.48 9.18 13.62
CA ARG A 30 18.20 9.86 12.34
C ARG A 30 16.73 10.28 12.25
N LEU A 31 16.49 11.44 11.64
CA LEU A 31 15.14 11.96 11.39
C LEU A 31 14.59 11.34 10.09
N VAL A 32 13.51 10.57 10.21
CA VAL A 32 12.89 9.83 9.10
C VAL A 32 11.53 10.46 8.76
N PRO A 33 11.34 11.02 7.55
CA PRO A 33 10.04 11.49 7.10
C PRO A 33 9.12 10.31 6.79
N VAL A 34 7.88 10.38 7.26
CA VAL A 34 6.87 9.33 7.09
C VAL A 34 5.55 9.94 6.59
N THR A 35 4.79 9.16 5.83
CA THR A 35 3.44 9.53 5.38
C THR A 35 2.42 8.92 6.32
N VAL A 36 1.46 9.73 6.76
CA VAL A 36 0.31 9.24 7.55
C VAL A 36 -0.78 8.79 6.58
N VAL A 37 -1.20 7.54 6.71
CA VAL A 37 -2.26 6.94 5.89
C VAL A 37 -3.40 6.52 6.83
N ALA A 38 -4.60 7.06 6.59
CA ALA A 38 -5.81 6.62 7.28
C ALA A 38 -6.44 5.44 6.52
N VAL A 39 -6.71 4.36 7.24
CA VAL A 39 -7.38 3.18 6.71
C VAL A 39 -8.72 3.05 7.42
N GLY A 40 -9.80 3.13 6.64
CA GLY A 40 -11.15 2.79 7.10
C GLY A 40 -11.46 1.31 6.88
N THR A 41 -12.70 0.90 7.12
CA THR A 41 -13.15 -0.46 6.79
C THR A 41 -13.03 -0.70 5.28
N ASN A 42 -12.19 -1.67 4.89
CA ASN A 42 -12.13 -2.15 3.51
C ASN A 42 -12.92 -3.46 3.38
N VAL A 43 -13.72 -3.57 2.32
CA VAL A 43 -14.44 -4.80 1.97
C VAL A 43 -13.93 -5.33 0.64
N VAL A 44 -13.80 -6.65 0.53
CA VAL A 44 -13.45 -7.30 -0.74
C VAL A 44 -14.70 -7.36 -1.60
N THR A 45 -14.69 -6.67 -2.74
CA THR A 45 -15.84 -6.61 -3.65
C THR A 45 -15.86 -7.77 -4.63
N GLN A 46 -14.69 -8.28 -5.02
CA GLN A 46 -14.55 -9.40 -5.96
C GLN A 46 -13.25 -10.15 -5.68
N VAL A 47 -13.28 -11.47 -5.81
CA VAL A 47 -12.09 -12.32 -5.91
C VAL A 47 -11.97 -12.78 -7.36
N ARG A 48 -10.82 -12.54 -7.99
CA ARG A 48 -10.56 -12.87 -9.40
C ARG A 48 -9.62 -14.07 -9.50
N THR A 49 -9.81 -14.86 -10.56
CA THR A 49 -9.03 -16.09 -10.85
C THR A 49 -8.51 -16.03 -12.27
N ALA A 50 -7.39 -16.71 -12.58
CA ALA A 50 -6.76 -16.62 -13.91
C ALA A 50 -7.63 -17.18 -15.06
N ASP A 51 -8.51 -18.14 -14.78
CA ASP A 51 -9.38 -18.78 -15.78
C ASP A 51 -10.60 -17.93 -16.17
N ALA A 52 -10.93 -16.94 -15.33
CA ALA A 52 -12.06 -16.05 -15.50
C ALA A 52 -11.70 -14.70 -14.85
N ASP A 53 -11.07 -13.84 -15.65
CA ASP A 53 -10.85 -12.42 -15.32
C ASP A 53 -11.93 -11.55 -15.98
#